data_AF-A0A4R4NLH7-F1
#
_entry.id   AF-A0A4R4NLH7-F1
#
_cell.length_a   1.000
_cell.length_b   1.000
_cell.length_c   1.000
_cell.angle_alpha   90.00
_cell.angle_beta   90.00
_cell.angle_gamma   90.00
#
_symmetry.space_group_name_H-M   'P 1'
#
loop_
_entity.id
_entity.type
_entity.pdbx_description
1 polymer ?
#
loop_
_entity_poly.entity_id
_entity_poly.type
_entity_poly.pdbx_seq_one_letter_code
_entity_poly.pdbx_strand_id
1 'polypeptide(L)'
;MPRDTLTKEQIVRAAIEVLDAEGVHGLNMRRLGAQLGCAATAVYHHVRSKDKLVVLAADHVFGEIALRARAGAAMDAATTQPADAAFHFGLHALLDGLQARLAPGSTSDHALASGHPGATKGDTA
;
A
#
# COMPACT_ATOMS: atom_id res chain seq x y z
N MET A 1 -4.05 -18.93 -37.93
CA MET A 1 -3.39 -17.94 -37.06
C MET A 1 -2.75 -18.70 -35.90
N PRO A 2 -1.51 -18.39 -35.51
CA PRO A 2 -0.92 -19.00 -34.31
C PRO A 2 -1.85 -18.71 -33.12
N ARG A 3 -2.15 -19.73 -32.31
CA ARG A 3 -2.82 -19.51 -31.03
C ARG A 3 -1.79 -18.83 -30.15
N ASP A 4 -1.89 -17.52 -29.98
CA ASP A 4 -1.03 -16.81 -29.03
C ASP A 4 -1.23 -17.45 -27.66
N THR A 5 -0.14 -18.02 -27.14
CA THR A 5 -0.14 -18.67 -25.84
C THR A 5 -0.45 -17.61 -24.80
N LEU A 6 -1.52 -17.83 -24.04
CA LEU A 6 -1.92 -16.95 -22.94
C LEU A 6 -0.75 -16.74 -21.99
N THR A 7 -0.42 -15.49 -21.70
CA THR A 7 0.64 -15.13 -20.74
C THR A 7 0.07 -14.59 -19.44
N LYS A 8 0.87 -14.63 -18.38
CA LYS A 8 0.49 -14.09 -17.07
C LYS A 8 0.30 -12.58 -17.15
N GLU A 9 1.13 -11.89 -17.91
CA GLU A 9 1.08 -10.44 -18.11
C GLU A 9 -0.22 -10.02 -18.81
N GLN A 10 -0.69 -10.77 -19.81
CA GLN A 10 -1.98 -10.52 -20.47
C GLN A 10 -3.14 -10.66 -19.49
N ILE A 11 -3.12 -11.69 -18.63
CA ILE A 11 -4.12 -11.91 -17.60
C ILE A 11 -4.15 -10.75 -16.60
N VAL A 12 -2.98 -10.31 -16.12
CA VAL A 12 -2.88 -9.22 -15.16
C VAL A 12 -3.39 -7.91 -15.76
N ARG A 13 -3.04 -7.58 -17.00
CA ARG A 13 -3.51 -6.38 -17.68
C ARG A 13 -5.04 -6.37 -17.84
N ALA A 14 -5.62 -7.48 -18.31
CA ALA A 14 -7.07 -7.60 -18.43
C ALA A 14 -7.77 -7.52 -17.05
N ALA A 15 -7.15 -8.04 -15.99
CA ALA A 15 -7.68 -7.90 -14.64
C ALA A 15 -7.71 -6.45 -14.18
N ILE A 16 -6.66 -5.67 -14.46
CA ILE A 16 -6.61 -4.23 -14.16
C ILE A 16 -7.74 -3.49 -14.89
N GLU A 17 -7.94 -3.75 -16.19
CA GLU A 17 -9.02 -3.13 -16.96
C GLU A 17 -10.41 -3.40 -16.35
N VAL A 18 -10.66 -4.63 -15.88
CA VAL A 18 -11.93 -4.96 -15.19
C VAL A 18 -12.03 -4.27 -13.84
N LEU A 19 -10.93 -4.23 -13.07
CA LEU A 19 -10.90 -3.56 -11.77
C LEU A 19 -11.14 -2.06 -11.90
N ASP A 20 -10.60 -1.41 -12.92
CA ASP A 20 -10.80 0.02 -13.18
C ASP A 20 -12.25 0.32 -13.61
N ALA A 21 -12.86 -0.56 -14.40
CA ALA A 21 -14.21 -0.35 -14.91
C ALA A 21 -15.32 -0.70 -13.88
N GLU A 22 -15.13 -1.77 -13.09
CA GLU A 22 -16.20 -2.37 -12.29
C GLU A 22 -15.79 -2.71 -10.84
N GLY A 23 -14.54 -2.43 -10.48
CA GLY A 23 -14.01 -2.76 -9.18
C GLY A 23 -13.89 -4.26 -8.92
N VAL A 24 -13.58 -4.60 -7.66
CA VAL A 24 -13.30 -5.97 -7.22
C VAL A 24 -14.53 -6.90 -7.31
N HIS A 25 -15.73 -6.34 -7.31
CA HIS A 25 -16.98 -7.10 -7.44
C HIS A 25 -17.24 -7.56 -8.88
N GLY A 26 -16.84 -6.77 -9.89
CA GLY A 26 -16.91 -7.16 -11.30
C GLY A 26 -15.86 -8.22 -11.69
N LEU A 27 -14.77 -8.30 -10.93
CA LEU A 27 -13.68 -9.23 -11.21
C LEU A 27 -14.06 -10.68 -10.91
N ASN A 28 -14.09 -11.52 -11.95
CA ASN A 28 -14.18 -12.98 -11.83
C ASN A 28 -13.49 -13.69 -13.00
N MET A 29 -13.13 -14.96 -12.80
CA MET A 29 -12.30 -15.74 -13.74
C MET A 29 -13.00 -16.04 -15.06
N ARG A 30 -14.33 -16.19 -15.04
CA ARG A 30 -15.13 -16.45 -16.26
C ARG A 30 -15.19 -15.23 -17.15
N ARG A 31 -15.36 -14.04 -16.56
CA ARG A 31 -15.28 -12.76 -17.26
C ARG A 31 -13.90 -12.53 -17.86
N LEU A 32 -12.85 -12.79 -17.09
CA LEU A 32 -11.47 -12.71 -17.60
C LEU A 32 -11.26 -13.63 -18.81
N GLY A 33 -11.70 -14.87 -18.71
CA GLY A 33 -11.65 -15.81 -19.83
C GLY A 33 -12.36 -15.26 -21.07
N ALA A 34 -13.58 -14.74 -20.90
CA ALA A 34 -14.35 -14.15 -22.00
C ALA A 34 -13.63 -12.95 -22.65
N GLN A 35 -13.08 -12.03 -21.85
CA GLN A 35 -12.33 -10.86 -22.34
C GLN A 35 -11.04 -11.26 -23.07
N LEU A 36 -10.38 -12.33 -22.62
CA LEU A 36 -9.14 -12.86 -23.20
C LEU A 36 -9.40 -13.89 -24.33
N GLY A 37 -10.66 -14.18 -24.67
CA GLY A 37 -11.02 -15.18 -25.68
C GLY A 37 -10.62 -16.61 -25.32
N CYS A 38 -10.53 -16.95 -24.02
CA CYS A 38 -10.12 -18.26 -23.54
C CYS A 38 -11.06 -18.84 -22.47
N ALA A 39 -10.92 -20.13 -22.18
CA ALA A 39 -11.65 -20.75 -21.08
C ALA A 39 -11.08 -20.29 -19.72
N ALA A 40 -11.93 -20.13 -18.70
CA ALA A 40 -11.50 -19.78 -17.35
C ALA A 40 -10.41 -20.74 -16.81
N THR A 41 -10.47 -22.02 -17.18
CA THR A 41 -9.48 -23.04 -16.83
C THR A 41 -8.07 -22.66 -17.29
N ALA A 42 -7.93 -22.04 -18.47
CA ALA A 42 -6.65 -21.55 -18.95
C ALA A 42 -6.09 -20.46 -18.03
N VAL A 43 -6.94 -19.53 -17.59
CA VAL A 43 -6.56 -18.49 -16.62
C VAL A 43 -6.10 -19.11 -15.30
N TYR A 44 -6.82 -20.14 -14.80
CA TYR A 44 -6.45 -20.87 -13.58
C TYR A 44 -5.11 -21.61 -13.66
N HIS A 45 -4.62 -21.93 -14.86
CA HIS A 45 -3.30 -22.51 -15.04
C HIS A 45 -2.18 -21.50 -14.73
N HIS A 46 -2.43 -20.21 -14.96
CA HIS A 46 -1.45 -19.14 -14.68
C HIS A 46 -1.63 -18.52 -13.29
N VAL A 47 -2.87 -18.41 -12.80
CA VAL A 47 -3.18 -17.78 -11.51
C VAL A 47 -4.19 -18.62 -10.74
N ARG A 48 -3.80 -19.07 -9.54
CA ARG A 48 -4.56 -20.08 -8.77
C ARG A 48 -5.87 -19.55 -8.17
N SER A 49 -6.02 -18.25 -7.97
CA SER A 49 -7.22 -17.66 -7.36
C SER A 49 -7.44 -16.20 -7.75
N LYS A 50 -8.67 -15.71 -7.55
CA LYS A 50 -8.99 -14.28 -7.70
C LYS A 50 -8.13 -13.42 -6.79
N ASP A 51 -7.96 -13.81 -5.53
CA ASP A 51 -7.19 -13.01 -4.56
C ASP A 51 -5.72 -12.88 -4.99
N LYS A 52 -5.12 -13.94 -5.52
CA LYS A 52 -3.78 -13.83 -6.10
C LYS A 52 -3.74 -12.98 -7.35
N LEU A 53 -4.78 -13.00 -8.17
CA LEU A 53 -4.86 -12.11 -9.32
C LEU A 53 -4.92 -10.64 -8.89
N VAL A 54 -5.69 -10.32 -7.84
CA VAL A 54 -5.77 -8.96 -7.28
C VAL A 54 -4.42 -8.51 -6.72
N VAL A 55 -3.72 -9.36 -6.00
CA VAL A 55 -2.36 -9.06 -5.51
C VAL A 55 -1.41 -8.78 -6.67
N LEU A 56 -1.42 -9.62 -7.71
CA LEU A 56 -0.56 -9.43 -8.89
C LEU A 56 -0.88 -8.13 -9.66
N ALA A 57 -2.16 -7.78 -9.75
CA ALA A 57 -2.60 -6.52 -10.35
C ALA A 57 -2.11 -5.32 -9.53
N ALA A 58 -2.25 -5.38 -8.20
CA ALA A 58 -1.73 -4.35 -7.30
C ALA A 58 -0.20 -4.20 -7.44
N ASP A 59 0.55 -5.30 -7.40
CA ASP A 59 2.01 -5.30 -7.56
C ASP A 59 2.43 -4.68 -8.89
N HIS A 60 1.70 -4.96 -9.97
CA HIS A 60 1.96 -4.38 -11.29
C HIS A 60 1.77 -2.86 -11.29
N VAL A 61 0.64 -2.38 -10.76
CA VAL A 61 0.33 -0.94 -10.70
C VAL A 61 1.32 -0.19 -9.80
N PHE A 62 1.62 -0.71 -8.61
CA PHE A 62 2.61 -0.11 -7.71
C PHE A 62 4.01 -0.10 -8.34
N GLY A 63 4.38 -1.17 -9.06
CA GLY A 63 5.63 -1.23 -9.81
C GLY A 63 5.72 -0.14 -10.89
N GLU A 64 4.65 0.08 -11.65
CA GLU A 64 4.61 1.17 -12.64
C GLU A 64 4.71 2.55 -11.98
N ILE A 65 4.00 2.79 -10.87
CA ILE A 65 4.06 4.05 -10.14
C ILE A 65 5.47 4.29 -9.62
N ALA A 66 6.11 3.29 -9.01
CA ALA A 66 7.48 3.39 -8.51
C ALA A 66 8.48 3.65 -9.64
N LEU A 67 8.31 3.00 -10.80
CA LEU A 67 9.13 3.23 -11.98
C LEU A 67 8.98 4.66 -12.49
N ARG A 68 7.75 5.17 -12.61
CA ARG A 68 7.47 6.56 -13.03
C ARG A 68 8.01 7.58 -12.05
N ALA A 69 7.87 7.33 -10.74
CA ALA A 69 8.41 8.21 -9.70
C ALA A 69 9.94 8.31 -9.79
N ARG A 70 10.64 7.18 -10.00
CA ARG A 70 12.10 7.15 -10.21
C ARG A 70 12.51 7.85 -11.50
N ALA A 71 11.75 7.68 -12.57
CA ALA A 71 12.02 8.35 -13.84
C ALA A 71 11.83 9.87 -13.71
N GLY A 72 10.77 10.32 -13.03
CA GLY A 72 10.53 11.74 -12.73
C GLY A 72 11.64 12.33 -11.87
N ALA A 73 12.03 11.65 -10.79
CA ALA A 73 13.13 12.07 -9.94
C ALA A 73 14.49 12.12 -10.68
N ALA A 74 14.73 11.23 -11.66
CA ALA A 74 15.93 11.28 -12.49
C ALA A 74 15.94 12.47 -13.45
N MET A 75 14.77 12.91 -13.92
CA MET A 75 14.64 14.12 -14.75
C MET A 75 14.76 15.39 -13.91
N ASP A 76 14.17 15.40 -12.71
CA ASP A 76 14.29 16.50 -11.74
C ASP A 76 15.70 16.60 -11.14
N ALA A 77 16.44 15.49 -11.03
CA ALA A 77 17.83 15.48 -10.60
C ALA A 77 18.79 16.19 -11.59
N ALA A 78 18.35 16.49 -12.82
CA ALA A 78 19.06 17.43 -13.70
C ALA A 78 18.95 18.90 -13.21
N THR A 79 18.12 19.17 -12.20
CA THR A 79 17.98 20.44 -11.46
C THR A 79 18.00 20.18 -9.94
N THR A 80 19.20 20.02 -9.37
CA THR A 80 19.59 20.28 -7.97
C THR A 80 18.81 19.62 -6.78
N GLN A 81 19.49 18.63 -6.16
CA GLN A 81 19.53 18.25 -4.70
C GLN A 81 18.31 17.58 -3.99
N PRO A 82 18.49 16.94 -2.81
CA PRO A 82 18.39 15.50 -2.57
C PRO A 82 17.04 15.07 -1.94
N ALA A 83 16.30 14.19 -2.63
CA ALA A 83 14.99 13.68 -2.18
C ALA A 83 15.04 12.56 -1.11
N ASP A 84 16.23 12.17 -0.65
CA ASP A 84 16.39 11.00 0.25
C ASP A 84 16.00 11.28 1.72
N ALA A 85 16.05 12.53 2.18
CA ALA A 85 15.73 12.85 3.59
C ALA A 85 14.23 12.93 3.89
N ALA A 86 13.39 13.29 2.89
CA ALA A 86 11.97 13.50 3.10
C ALA A 86 11.17 12.18 3.15
N PHE A 87 11.58 11.17 2.39
CA PHE A 87 10.88 9.88 2.31
C PHE A 87 11.05 9.04 3.59
N HIS A 88 12.21 9.13 4.25
CA HIS A 88 12.50 8.42 5.49
C HIS A 88 11.73 8.97 6.69
N PHE A 89 11.52 10.30 6.75
CA PHE A 89 10.80 10.94 7.85
C PHE A 89 9.32 10.54 7.90
N GLY A 90 8.66 10.47 6.73
CA GLY A 90 7.24 10.11 6.65
C GLY A 90 6.94 8.67 7.07
N LEU A 91 7.86 7.73 6.79
CA LEU A 91 7.65 6.30 7.10
C LEU A 91 7.79 6.01 8.61
N HIS A 92 8.76 6.64 9.29
CA HIS A 92 8.92 6.46 10.75
C HIS A 92 7.71 6.98 11.52
N ALA A 93 7.21 8.18 11.19
CA ALA A 93 6.02 8.74 11.85
C ALA A 93 4.78 7.86 11.68
N LEU A 94 4.62 7.23 10.51
CA LEU A 94 3.52 6.30 10.22
C LEU A 94 3.66 4.99 11.02
N LEU A 95 4.87 4.44 11.11
CA LEU A 95 5.16 3.22 11.86
C LEU A 95 5.02 3.44 13.37
N ASP A 96 5.49 4.55 13.91
CA ASP A 96 5.35 4.92 15.33
C ASP A 96 3.87 5.05 15.73
N GLY A 97 3.06 5.70 14.88
CA GLY A 97 1.62 5.80 15.09
C GLY A 97 0.88 4.47 15.03
N LEU A 98 1.34 3.53 14.18
CA LEU A 98 0.79 2.19 14.08
C LEU A 98 1.20 1.33 15.29
N GLN A 99 2.46 1.42 15.73
CA GLN A 99 2.96 0.73 16.92
C GLN A 99 2.23 1.20 18.18
N ALA A 100 1.95 2.50 18.32
CA ALA A 100 1.17 3.05 19.43
C ALA A 100 -0.26 2.49 19.49
N ARG A 101 -0.86 2.15 18.35
CA ARG A 101 -2.21 1.55 18.27
C ARG A 101 -2.23 0.04 18.48
N LEU A 102 -1.11 -0.63 18.27
CA LEU A 102 -0.97 -2.08 18.40
C LEU A 102 -0.41 -2.51 19.77
N ALA A 103 0.06 -1.56 20.59
CA ALA A 103 0.47 -1.84 21.96
C ALA A 103 -0.73 -2.33 22.80
N PRO A 104 -0.69 -3.55 23.38
CA PRO A 104 -1.75 -4.03 24.26
C PRO A 104 -1.80 -3.19 25.54
N GLY A 105 -3.02 -2.84 25.97
CA GLY A 105 -3.26 -1.93 27.09
C GLY A 105 -2.56 -2.35 28.37
N SER A 106 -1.73 -1.45 28.92
CA SER A 106 -1.42 -1.42 30.35
C SER A 106 -2.40 -0.46 31.03
N THR A 107 -3.57 -0.97 31.40
CA THR A 107 -4.34 -0.38 32.51
C THR A 107 -3.69 -0.79 33.82
N SER A 108 -3.17 0.17 34.57
CA SER A 108 -3.25 0.29 36.05
C SER A 108 -2.68 1.67 36.37
N ASP A 109 -3.50 2.70 36.57
CA ASP A 109 -4.41 2.95 37.70
C ASP A 109 -3.69 3.58 38.92
N HIS A 110 -4.42 4.50 39.53
CA HIS A 110 -4.11 5.55 40.49
C HIS A 110 -3.06 5.31 41.59
N ALA A 111 -2.17 6.30 41.78
CA ALA A 111 -1.78 6.81 43.11
C ALA A 111 -1.17 8.23 43.01
N LEU A 112 -2.01 9.25 42.78
CA LEU A 112 -1.69 10.65 43.07
C LEU A 112 -2.70 11.15 44.11
N ALA A 113 -2.39 10.95 45.41
CA ALA A 113 -2.97 11.72 46.50
C ALA A 113 -2.21 11.47 47.81
N SER A 114 -1.29 12.36 48.15
CA SER A 114 -1.14 12.82 49.53
C SER A 114 -0.42 14.19 49.58
N GLY A 115 -1.17 15.22 49.97
CA GLY A 115 -0.69 16.28 50.87
C GLY A 115 0.09 17.45 50.27
N HIS A 116 -0.63 18.46 49.79
CA HIS A 116 -0.27 19.89 49.93
C HIS A 116 -0.41 20.31 51.43
N PRO A 117 -0.08 21.54 51.92
CA PRO A 117 0.47 22.74 51.24
C PRO A 117 1.52 23.54 52.08
N GLY A 118 2.08 24.63 51.52
CA GLY A 118 2.32 25.85 52.31
C GLY A 118 3.62 26.63 52.08
N ALA A 119 3.50 27.72 51.32
CA ALA A 119 4.08 29.06 51.55
C ALA A 119 5.63 29.23 51.51
N THR A 120 6.24 30.29 50.96
CA THR A 120 5.80 31.55 50.35
C THR A 120 6.96 32.11 49.52
N LYS A 121 6.59 32.79 48.44
CA LYS A 121 7.43 33.55 47.51
C LYS A 121 8.27 34.61 48.26
N GLY A 122 9.54 34.75 47.89
CA GLY A 122 10.33 35.91 48.29
C GLY A 122 9.89 37.17 47.56
N ASP A 123 10.05 38.33 48.21
CA ASP A 123 10.33 39.59 47.52
C ASP A 123 11.00 40.62 48.45
N THR A 124 12.00 41.30 47.87
CA THR A 124 12.51 42.66 48.11
C THR A 124 12.80 43.19 49.53
N ALA A 125 14.09 43.42 49.84
CA ALA A 125 14.72 44.74 50.10
C ALA A 125 16.11 44.56 50.73
#